data_AF-A0A8J2V243-F1
#
_entry.id   AF-A0A8J2V243-F1
#
_cell.length_a   1.000
_cell.length_b   1.000
_cell.length_c   1.000
_cell.angle_alpha   90.00
_cell.angle_beta   90.00
_cell.angle_gamma   90.00
#
_symmetry.space_group_name_H-M   'P 1'
#
loop_
_entity.id
_entity.type
_entity.pdbx_description
1 polymer ?
#
loop_
_entity_poly.entity_id
_entity_poly.type
_entity_poly.pdbx_seq_one_letter_code
_entity_poly.pdbx_strand_id
1 'polypeptide(L)'
;MYEPRDIIARTRRFAHLIASSAEEADRVVFDVVEAEQSYLSARFIDDSLRTRLYRSLCDRLAAQTSAATEEGEADGSAQPVIWRFRRLPMDNRLAFALMVIEEIPSSTAADILRIPDTTLEKRIQQSRRMMFEE
;
A
#
# COMPACT_ATOMS: atom_id res chain seq x y z
N MET A 1 -18.13 -9.65 -7.31
CA MET A 1 -17.65 -10.57 -6.27
C MET A 1 -16.21 -10.90 -6.60
N TYR A 2 -15.26 -10.57 -5.72
CA TYR A 2 -13.84 -10.85 -5.96
C TYR A 2 -13.52 -12.26 -5.46
N GLU A 3 -12.76 -13.04 -6.23
CA GLU A 3 -12.26 -14.30 -5.71
C GLU A 3 -11.15 -14.05 -4.67
N PRO A 4 -11.00 -14.91 -3.64
CA PRO A 4 -9.92 -14.78 -2.66
C PRO A 4 -8.53 -14.67 -3.31
N ARG A 5 -8.33 -15.39 -4.43
CA ARG A 5 -7.10 -15.36 -5.22
C ARG A 5 -6.83 -13.98 -5.83
N ASP A 6 -7.86 -13.28 -6.29
CA ASP A 6 -7.72 -11.94 -6.88
C ASP A 6 -7.30 -10.92 -5.82
N ILE A 7 -7.87 -11.03 -4.62
CA ILE A 7 -7.54 -10.15 -3.50
C ILE A 7 -6.09 -10.36 -3.07
N ILE A 8 -5.65 -11.62 -2.95
CA ILE A 8 -4.25 -11.93 -2.61
C ILE A 8 -3.30 -11.41 -3.70
N ALA A 9 -3.63 -11.62 -4.98
CA ALA A 9 -2.79 -11.16 -6.09
C ALA A 9 -2.66 -9.63 -6.13
N ARG A 10 -3.75 -8.90 -5.88
CA ARG A 10 -3.73 -7.42 -5.77
C ARG A 10 -2.95 -6.95 -4.56
N THR A 11 -3.18 -7.56 -3.40
CA THR A 11 -2.47 -7.24 -2.15
C THR A 11 -0.95 -7.42 -2.32
N ARG A 12 -0.54 -8.50 -3.00
CA ARG A 12 0.88 -8.74 -3.34
C ARG A 12 1.42 -7.68 -4.27
N ARG A 13 0.72 -7.35 -5.35
CA ARG A 13 1.14 -6.29 -6.30
C ARG A 13 1.32 -4.96 -5.59
N PHE A 14 0.39 -4.60 -4.72
CA PHE A 14 0.46 -3.39 -3.91
C PHE A 14 1.70 -3.39 -3.01
N ALA A 15 1.97 -4.49 -2.30
CA ALA A 15 3.13 -4.59 -1.42
C ALA A 15 4.45 -4.39 -2.19
N HIS A 16 4.59 -5.01 -3.36
CA HIS A 16 5.79 -4.89 -4.22
C HIS A 16 5.99 -3.48 -4.78
N LEU A 17 4.91 -2.70 -4.91
CA LEU A 17 5.01 -1.30 -5.32
C LEU A 17 5.59 -0.42 -4.21
N ILE A 18 5.24 -0.73 -2.95
CA ILE A 18 5.55 0.11 -1.79
C ILE A 18 6.87 -0.27 -1.12
N ALA A 19 7.10 -1.57 -0.92
CA ALA A 19 8.25 -2.08 -0.18
C ALA A 19 9.57 -1.76 -0.88
N SER A 20 10.65 -1.77 -0.11
CA SER A 20 12.00 -1.46 -0.61
C SER A 20 12.60 -2.64 -1.37
N SER A 21 12.14 -3.86 -1.09
CA SER A 21 12.57 -5.08 -1.77
C SER A 21 11.42 -6.07 -2.01
N ALA A 22 11.62 -6.98 -2.96
CA ALA A 22 10.68 -8.07 -3.23
C ALA A 22 10.53 -9.04 -2.04
N GLU A 23 11.62 -9.27 -1.30
CA GLU A 23 11.62 -10.14 -0.11
C GLU A 23 10.80 -9.53 1.03
N GLU A 24 10.98 -8.22 1.29
CA GLU A 24 10.18 -7.47 2.27
C GLU A 24 8.69 -7.51 1.89
N ALA A 25 8.36 -7.24 0.63
CA ALA A 25 6.99 -7.30 0.13
C ALA A 25 6.34 -8.67 0.35
N ASP A 26 7.02 -9.75 -0.05
CA ASP A 26 6.48 -11.11 0.09
C ASP A 26 6.35 -11.52 1.56
N ARG A 27 7.32 -11.15 2.41
CA ARG A 27 7.24 -11.39 3.87
C ARG A 27 6.04 -10.68 4.48
N VAL A 28 5.84 -9.40 4.17
CA VAL A 28 4.71 -8.62 4.69
C VAL A 28 3.37 -9.15 4.19
N VAL A 29 3.28 -9.59 2.93
CA VAL A 29 2.05 -10.22 2.40
C VAL A 29 1.75 -11.53 3.12
N PHE A 30 2.75 -12.38 3.33
CA PHE A 30 2.59 -13.64 4.05
C PHE A 30 2.06 -13.41 5.47
N ASP A 31 2.72 -12.51 6.19
CA ASP A 31 2.37 -12.02 7.52
C ASP A 31 0.91 -11.53 7.64
N VAL A 32 0.43 -10.78 6.64
CA VAL A 32 -0.95 -10.27 6.59
C VAL A 32 -1.94 -11.39 6.29
N VAL A 33 -1.63 -12.26 5.33
CA VAL A 33 -2.48 -13.40 4.97
C VAL A 33 -2.61 -14.38 6.13
N GLU A 34 -1.53 -14.63 6.85
CA GLU A 34 -1.53 -15.48 8.05
C GLU A 34 -2.39 -14.85 9.17
N ALA A 35 -2.21 -13.55 9.44
CA ALA A 35 -3.02 -12.86 10.46
C ALA A 35 -4.52 -12.83 10.14
N GLU A 36 -4.87 -12.85 8.84
CA GLU A 36 -6.26 -12.78 8.36
C GLU A 36 -6.81 -14.15 7.89
N GLN A 37 -6.08 -15.24 8.17
CA GLN A 37 -6.40 -16.59 7.69
C GLN A 37 -7.82 -17.04 8.08
N SER A 38 -8.25 -16.71 9.30
CA SER A 38 -9.59 -17.04 9.81
C SER A 38 -10.70 -16.41 8.96
N TYR A 39 -10.50 -15.21 8.45
CA TYR A 39 -11.47 -14.50 7.60
C TYR A 39 -11.37 -14.90 6.13
N LEU A 40 -10.15 -15.19 5.64
CA LEU A 40 -9.95 -15.74 4.29
C LEU A 40 -10.57 -17.13 4.14
N SER A 41 -10.70 -17.89 5.23
CA SER A 41 -11.38 -19.19 5.26
C SER A 41 -12.91 -19.08 5.28
N ALA A 42 -13.47 -17.87 5.45
CA ALA A 42 -14.91 -17.67 5.50
C ALA A 42 -15.54 -17.86 4.11
N ARG A 43 -16.76 -18.43 4.10
CA ARG A 43 -17.50 -18.80 2.88
C ARG A 43 -17.93 -17.59 2.02
N PHE A 44 -17.91 -16.38 2.59
CA PHE A 44 -18.21 -15.14 1.90
C PHE A 44 -17.11 -14.12 2.16
N ILE A 45 -16.49 -13.65 1.09
CA ILE A 45 -15.56 -12.54 1.14
C ILE A 45 -16.30 -11.30 0.67
N ASP A 46 -16.38 -10.31 1.55
CA ASP A 46 -16.99 -9.01 1.27
C ASP A 46 -15.92 -7.90 1.18
N ASP A 47 -16.38 -6.68 0.89
CA ASP A 47 -15.51 -5.50 0.83
C ASP A 47 -14.84 -5.18 2.18
N SER A 48 -15.37 -5.70 3.29
CA SER A 48 -14.80 -5.51 4.63
C SER A 48 -13.48 -6.28 4.79
N LEU A 49 -13.39 -7.50 4.23
CA LEU A 49 -12.14 -8.27 4.27
C LEU A 49 -11.04 -7.60 3.44
N ARG A 50 -11.38 -7.11 2.24
CA ARG A 50 -10.43 -6.37 1.40
C ARG A 50 -9.88 -5.14 2.14
N THR A 51 -10.77 -4.33 2.73
CA THR A 51 -10.39 -3.14 3.50
C THR A 51 -9.47 -3.48 4.68
N ARG A 52 -9.77 -4.58 5.39
CA ARG A 52 -8.94 -5.06 6.51
C ARG A 52 -7.57 -5.55 6.08
N LEU A 53 -7.47 -6.27 4.95
CA LEU A 53 -6.18 -6.70 4.40
C LEU A 53 -5.32 -5.50 4.03
N TYR A 54 -5.85 -4.50 3.33
CA TYR A 54 -5.11 -3.27 3.02
C TYR A 54 -4.71 -2.51 4.28
N ARG A 55 -5.57 -2.44 5.29
CA ARG A 55 -5.26 -1.79 6.58
C ARG A 55 -4.08 -2.48 7.26
N SER A 56 -4.16 -3.80 7.44
CA SER A 56 -3.09 -4.61 8.05
C SER A 56 -1.77 -4.48 7.28
N LEU A 57 -1.85 -4.47 5.94
CA LEU A 57 -0.71 -4.28 5.07
C LEU A 57 -0.07 -2.90 5.22
N CYS A 58 -0.87 -1.83 5.20
CA CYS A 58 -0.38 -0.46 5.37
C CYS A 58 0.27 -0.26 6.74
N ASP A 59 -0.34 -0.80 7.81
CA ASP A 59 0.19 -0.72 9.18
C ASP A 59 1.58 -1.38 9.25
N ARG A 60 1.77 -2.56 8.63
CA ARG A 60 3.06 -3.27 8.63
C ARG A 60 4.12 -2.57 7.76
N LEU A 61 3.76 -2.11 6.56
CA LEU A 61 4.68 -1.40 5.67
C LEU A 61 5.18 -0.08 6.28
N ALA A 62 4.29 0.67 6.94
CA ALA A 62 4.65 1.90 7.64
C ALA A 62 5.61 1.64 8.82
N ALA A 63 5.37 0.56 9.59
CA ALA A 63 6.23 0.17 10.71
C ALA A 63 7.64 -0.24 10.26
N GLN A 64 7.78 -0.98 9.16
CA GLN A 64 9.08 -1.45 8.67
C GLN A 64 9.94 -0.32 8.07
N THR A 65 9.32 0.68 7.44
CA THR A 65 10.06 1.83 6.91
C THR A 65 10.63 2.73 8.00
N SER A 66 9.98 2.83 9.16
CA SER A 66 10.59 3.50 10.32
C SER A 66 11.84 2.78 10.84
N ALA A 67 11.95 1.47 10.64
CA ALA A 67 13.10 0.67 11.08
C ALA A 67 14.26 0.64 10.06
N ALA A 68 13.96 0.81 8.77
CA ALA A 68 14.93 0.69 7.66
C ALA A 68 15.52 2.03 7.20
N THR A 69 15.58 3.04 8.08
CA THR A 69 16.18 4.34 7.73
C THR A 69 17.71 4.25 7.72
N GLU A 70 18.28 3.44 6.82
CA GLU A 70 19.68 3.52 6.37
C GLU A 70 19.90 2.46 5.28
N GLU A 71 20.39 2.91 4.13
CA GLU A 71 21.00 2.13 3.03
C GLU A 71 20.07 1.35 2.06
N GLY A 72 20.10 1.78 0.79
CA GLY A 72 19.45 1.07 -0.31
C GLY A 72 19.62 1.81 -1.63
N GLU A 73 20.75 1.60 -2.28
CA GLU A 73 21.06 2.06 -3.64
C GLU A 73 19.88 1.82 -4.60
N ALA A 74 19.47 2.88 -5.28
CA ALA A 74 18.48 2.81 -6.33
C ALA A 74 19.07 2.03 -7.53
N ASP A 75 18.57 0.82 -7.74
CA ASP A 75 18.78 0.02 -8.95
C ASP A 75 18.49 0.87 -10.21
N GLY A 76 19.52 1.01 -11.06
CA GLY A 76 19.64 2.02 -12.12
C GLY A 76 18.76 1.81 -13.35
N SER A 77 17.66 1.05 -13.23
CA SER A 77 16.74 0.75 -14.35
C SER A 77 15.31 1.25 -14.14
N ALA A 78 15.00 1.88 -13.00
CA ALA A 78 13.65 2.34 -12.71
C ALA A 78 13.24 3.51 -13.62
N GLN A 79 12.12 3.35 -14.35
CA GLN A 79 11.50 4.45 -15.11
C GLN A 79 11.31 5.69 -14.21
N PRO A 80 11.44 6.93 -14.75
CA PRO A 80 11.45 8.16 -13.96
C PRO A 80 10.25 8.30 -12.99
N VAL A 81 9.08 7.83 -13.41
CA VAL A 81 7.84 7.90 -12.63
C VAL A 81 7.87 6.95 -11.42
N ILE A 82 8.36 5.72 -11.58
CA ILE A 82 8.46 4.73 -10.49
C ILE A 82 9.48 5.21 -9.45
N TRP A 83 10.57 5.81 -9.91
CA TRP A 83 11.57 6.39 -9.02
C TRP A 83 11.03 7.57 -8.22
N ARG A 84 10.33 8.52 -8.87
CA ARG A 84 9.67 9.64 -8.16
C ARG A 84 8.64 9.13 -7.13
N PHE A 85 7.87 8.10 -7.48
CA PHE A 85 6.93 7.47 -6.55
C PHE A 85 7.64 6.89 -5.33
N ARG A 86 8.73 6.12 -5.51
CA ARG A 86 9.49 5.53 -4.39
C ARG A 86 10.11 6.55 -3.44
N ARG A 87 10.39 7.78 -3.90
CA ARG A 87 10.92 8.88 -3.08
C ARG A 87 9.88 9.63 -2.27
N LEU A 88 8.59 9.38 -2.50
CA LEU A 88 7.56 9.99 -1.67
C LEU A 88 7.67 9.48 -0.22
N PRO A 89 7.34 10.31 0.79
CA PRO A 89 7.16 9.86 2.16
C PRO A 89 6.23 8.63 2.20
N MET A 90 6.46 7.68 3.11
CA MET A 90 5.70 6.42 3.14
C MET A 90 4.19 6.67 3.18
N ASP A 91 3.75 7.56 4.06
CA ASP A 91 2.35 8.00 4.17
C ASP A 91 1.75 8.53 2.86
N ASN A 92 2.56 9.22 2.05
CA ASN A 92 2.19 9.79 0.77
C ASN A 92 2.18 8.72 -0.34
N ARG A 93 3.08 7.73 -0.28
CA ARG A 93 3.10 6.55 -1.16
C ARG A 93 1.85 5.71 -0.96
N LEU A 94 1.54 5.39 0.31
CA LEU A 94 0.38 4.58 0.67
C LEU A 94 -0.92 5.25 0.22
N ALA A 95 -1.10 6.55 0.51
CA ALA A 95 -2.25 7.31 0.06
C ALA A 95 -2.40 7.29 -1.47
N PHE A 96 -1.30 7.59 -2.18
CA PHE A 96 -1.31 7.63 -3.64
C PHE A 96 -1.61 6.26 -4.26
N ALA A 97 -0.98 5.19 -3.76
CA ALA A 97 -1.21 3.84 -4.27
C ALA A 97 -2.64 3.37 -4.04
N LEU A 98 -3.21 3.60 -2.86
CA LEU A 98 -4.60 3.22 -2.56
C LEU A 98 -5.59 3.92 -3.50
N MET A 99 -5.44 5.23 -3.69
CA MET A 99 -6.42 6.01 -4.44
C MET A 99 -6.21 6.00 -5.95
N VAL A 100 -4.97 6.01 -6.43
CA VAL A 100 -4.66 6.21 -7.86
C VAL A 100 -4.41 4.88 -8.56
N ILE A 101 -3.83 3.89 -7.88
CA ILE A 101 -3.44 2.62 -8.49
C ILE A 101 -4.47 1.53 -8.21
N GLU A 102 -4.92 1.44 -6.95
CA GLU A 102 -5.99 0.51 -6.57
C GLU A 102 -7.39 1.10 -6.77
N GLU A 103 -7.49 2.38 -7.15
CA GLU A 103 -8.75 3.10 -7.42
C GLU A 103 -9.76 3.02 -6.26
N ILE A 104 -9.24 2.97 -5.02
CA ILE A 104 -10.07 2.90 -3.82
C ILE A 104 -10.70 4.28 -3.54
N PRO A 105 -12.02 4.35 -3.27
CA PRO A 105 -12.69 5.60 -2.92
C PRO A 105 -12.04 6.30 -1.72
N SER A 106 -12.06 7.63 -1.69
CA SER A 106 -11.38 8.42 -0.65
C SER A 106 -11.78 8.03 0.76
N SER A 107 -13.07 7.86 1.02
CA SER A 107 -13.59 7.48 2.34
C SER A 107 -13.08 6.11 2.80
N THR A 108 -12.97 5.15 1.89
CA THR A 108 -12.40 3.83 2.20
C THR A 108 -10.89 3.90 2.37
N ALA A 109 -10.17 4.68 1.55
CA ALA A 109 -8.73 4.86 1.69
C ALA A 109 -8.36 5.57 3.00
N ALA A 110 -9.15 6.56 3.43
CA ALA A 110 -9.00 7.24 4.71
C ALA A 110 -9.22 6.28 5.88
N ASP A 111 -10.24 5.41 5.79
CA ASP A 111 -10.51 4.37 6.78
C ASP A 111 -9.40 3.30 6.82
N ILE A 112 -8.83 2.92 5.68
CA ILE A 112 -7.67 2.02 5.59
C ILE A 112 -6.48 2.61 6.33
N LEU A 113 -6.17 3.90 6.07
CA LEU A 113 -5.01 4.59 6.65
C LEU A 113 -5.25 5.16 8.04
N ARG A 114 -6.49 5.09 8.56
CA ARG A 114 -6.91 5.66 9.85
C ARG A 114 -6.57 7.15 10.00
N ILE A 115 -6.79 7.92 8.93
CA ILE A 115 -6.59 9.37 8.91
C ILE A 115 -7.87 10.09 8.47
N PRO A 116 -8.05 11.38 8.84
CA PRO A 116 -9.16 12.18 8.31
C PRO A 116 -9.08 12.36 6.79
N ASP A 117 -10.22 12.45 6.11
CA ASP A 117 -10.32 12.72 4.67
C ASP A 117 -9.53 13.98 4.26
N THR A 118 -9.61 15.04 5.05
CA THR A 118 -8.86 16.29 4.82
C THR A 118 -7.34 16.09 4.84
N THR A 119 -6.86 15.11 5.62
CA THR A 119 -5.44 14.76 5.68
C THR A 119 -5.06 13.89 4.50
N LEU A 120 -5.92 12.97 4.09
CA LEU A 120 -5.74 12.16 2.88
C LEU A 120 -5.63 13.05 1.64
N GLU A 121 -6.55 14.01 1.47
CA GLU A 121 -6.53 14.96 0.35
C GLU A 121 -5.21 15.75 0.28
N LYS A 122 -4.73 16.26 1.43
CA LYS A 122 -3.44 16.96 1.51
C LYS A 122 -2.28 16.06 1.07
N ARG A 123 -2.26 14.79 1.52
CA ARG A 123 -1.24 13.81 1.13
C ARG A 123 -1.26 13.56 -0.37
N ILE A 124 -2.44 13.39 -0.97
CA ILE A 124 -2.59 13.21 -2.43
C ILE A 124 -2.12 14.44 -3.20
N GLN A 125 -2.51 15.65 -2.77
CA GLN A 125 -2.05 16.89 -3.41
C GLN A 125 -0.52 17.00 -3.35
N GLN A 126 0.08 16.72 -2.20
CA GLN A 126 1.53 16.73 -2.06
C GLN A 126 2.21 15.68 -2.94
N SER A 127 1.69 14.44 -2.98
CA SER A 127 2.20 13.37 -3.85
C SER A 127 2.17 13.78 -5.32
N ARG A 128 1.07 14.41 -5.79
CA ARG A 128 0.95 14.87 -7.17
C ARG A 128 1.98 15.94 -7.50
N ARG A 129 2.19 16.93 -6.64
CA ARG A 129 3.22 17.95 -6.84
C ARG A 129 4.60 17.32 -6.94
N MET A 130 4.96 16.45 -6.00
CA MET A 130 6.27 15.80 -5.99
C MET A 130 6.50 14.84 -7.17
N MET A 131 5.44 14.27 -7.73
CA MET A 131 5.54 13.36 -8.88
C MET A 131 5.60 14.09 -10.23
N PHE A 132 4.89 15.21 -10.37
CA PHE A 132 4.58 15.81 -11.67
C PHE A 132 5.02 17.27 -11.84
N GLU A 133 5.33 17.98 -10.76
CA GLU A 133 5.87 19.35 -10.83
C GLU A 133 7.40 19.29 -10.69
N GLU A 134 8.11 20.02 -11.56
CA GLU A 134 9.58 20.11 -11.61
C GLU A 134 10.14 21.23 -10.73
#